data_AF-A0A414HP89-F1
#
_entry.id   AF-A0A414HP89-F1
#
_cell.length_a   1.000
_cell.length_b   1.000
_cell.length_c   1.000
_cell.angle_alpha   90.00
_cell.angle_beta   90.00
_cell.angle_gamma   90.00
#
_symmetry.space_group_name_H-M   'P 1'
#
loop_
_entity.id
_entity.type
_entity.pdbx_description
1 polymer ?
#
loop_
_entity_poly.entity_id
_entity_poly.type
_entity_poly.pdbx_seq_one_letter_code
_entity_poly.pdbx_strand_id
1 'polypeptide(L)'
;MMKADGTPKSAKRQATGSSISVHPYPSVWDTANYICEEIKRNVRSQDVKELISLLNHYNKSQNSQKQAFKKLTPFGQAAVSALNPSSLLASVASDKVEGRIQAYKKWKGLVANEKIWDHKRKIKEIQGCDWACDSATQLKFMYDIWSNIHYGFIGRYVGFTEFELVNGAGFAQLGDNNRSYGTWAKQYISNRFVNLGDADILGGFDDAEDTQAIKVGFSLFNKFGAVPSVLTSRHIMDELYLFYRNNKPLHIEKCEYHQ
;
A
#
# COMPACT_ATOMS: atom_id res chain seq x y z
N MET A 1 -24.42 -9.08 -88.69
CA MET A 1 -24.38 -9.99 -87.52
C MET A 1 -22.97 -10.00 -86.95
N MET A 2 -22.61 -9.01 -86.13
CA MET A 2 -21.46 -9.03 -85.22
C MET A 2 -21.79 -8.07 -84.06
N LYS A 3 -21.81 -8.59 -82.83
CA LYS A 3 -22.13 -7.88 -81.59
C LYS A 3 -20.90 -7.10 -81.12
N ALA A 4 -21.09 -5.85 -80.69
CA ALA A 4 -20.11 -5.09 -79.93
C ALA A 4 -20.58 -5.04 -78.46
N ASP A 5 -19.96 -5.86 -77.61
CA ASP A 5 -20.09 -5.79 -76.14
C ASP A 5 -18.83 -5.09 -75.60
N GLY A 6 -18.98 -3.82 -75.21
CA GLY A 6 -17.96 -3.04 -74.51
C GLY A 6 -18.44 -2.71 -73.11
N THR A 7 -18.09 -3.56 -72.14
CA THR A 7 -18.36 -3.36 -70.71
C THR A 7 -17.52 -2.18 -70.15
N PRO A 8 -18.06 -1.34 -69.25
CA PRO A 8 -17.28 -0.28 -68.62
C PRO A 8 -16.36 -0.86 -67.54
N LYS A 9 -15.06 -0.57 -67.63
CA LYS A 9 -14.08 -0.87 -66.55
C LYS A 9 -14.42 -0.04 -65.32
N SER A 10 -14.81 -0.71 -64.24
CA SER A 10 -14.98 -0.09 -62.93
C SER A 10 -13.63 0.39 -62.39
N ALA A 11 -13.54 1.68 -62.11
CA ALA A 11 -12.42 2.24 -61.38
C ALA A 11 -12.43 1.69 -59.95
N LYS A 12 -11.45 0.84 -59.61
CA LYS A 12 -11.19 0.44 -58.22
C LYS A 12 -10.79 1.70 -57.44
N ARG A 13 -11.70 2.21 -56.60
CA ARG A 13 -11.33 3.10 -55.49
C ARG A 13 -10.36 2.32 -54.61
N GLN A 14 -9.11 2.76 -54.55
CA GLN A 14 -8.18 2.37 -53.49
C GLN A 14 -8.77 2.90 -52.18
N ALA A 15 -9.22 1.98 -51.33
CA ALA A 15 -9.50 2.29 -49.94
C ALA A 15 -8.15 2.55 -49.26
N THR A 16 -7.84 3.82 -49.01
CA THR A 16 -6.79 4.22 -48.07
C THR A 16 -7.27 3.89 -46.67
N GLY A 17 -7.15 2.62 -46.29
CA GLY A 17 -7.27 2.20 -44.90
C GLY A 17 -6.05 2.70 -44.15
N SER A 18 -6.15 3.90 -43.56
CA SER A 18 -5.25 4.29 -42.48
C SER A 18 -5.53 3.32 -41.33
N SER A 19 -4.72 2.26 -41.21
CA SER A 19 -4.70 1.44 -40.00
C SER A 19 -4.32 2.37 -38.86
N ILE A 20 -5.30 2.81 -38.09
CA ILE A 20 -5.04 3.47 -36.81
C ILE A 20 -4.24 2.45 -36.02
N SER A 21 -2.94 2.68 -35.90
CA SER A 21 -2.06 1.90 -35.04
C SER A 21 -2.61 2.09 -33.62
N VAL A 22 -3.32 1.08 -33.13
CA VAL A 22 -3.76 1.04 -31.75
C VAL A 22 -2.51 0.84 -30.92
N HIS A 23 -2.26 1.77 -30.00
CA HIS A 23 -1.12 1.69 -29.09
C HIS A 23 -1.20 0.37 -28.32
N PRO A 24 -0.13 -0.45 -28.26
CA PRO A 24 -0.19 -1.80 -27.69
C PRO A 24 -0.33 -1.81 -26.17
N TYR A 25 0.06 -0.73 -25.50
CA TYR A 25 -0.20 -0.55 -24.07
C TYR A 25 -1.49 0.26 -23.84
N PRO A 26 -2.32 -0.15 -22.87
CA PRO A 26 -3.50 0.61 -22.45
C PRO A 26 -3.11 1.94 -21.82
N SER A 27 -4.10 2.82 -21.65
CA SER A 27 -3.93 4.07 -20.91
C SER A 27 -3.60 3.82 -19.44
N VAL A 28 -2.58 4.51 -18.92
CA VAL A 28 -2.24 4.48 -17.49
C VAL A 28 -3.33 5.03 -16.58
N TRP A 29 -4.20 5.88 -17.12
CA TRP A 29 -5.20 6.62 -16.33
C TRP A 29 -6.27 5.72 -15.73
N ASP A 30 -6.58 4.58 -16.36
CA ASP A 30 -7.52 3.60 -15.82
C ASP A 30 -6.96 2.93 -14.57
N THR A 31 -5.67 2.56 -14.60
CA THR A 31 -4.98 1.99 -13.44
C THR A 31 -4.84 3.01 -12.31
N ALA A 32 -4.45 4.24 -12.63
CA ALA A 32 -4.34 5.32 -11.65
C ALA A 32 -5.70 5.64 -10.99
N ASN A 33 -6.78 5.64 -11.78
CA ASN A 33 -8.15 5.81 -11.27
C ASN A 33 -8.57 4.66 -10.36
N TYR A 34 -8.29 3.41 -10.76
CA TYR A 34 -8.58 2.25 -9.93
C TYR A 34 -7.91 2.33 -8.56
N ILE A 35 -6.60 2.62 -8.48
CA ILE A 35 -5.91 2.74 -7.19
C ILE A 35 -6.39 3.93 -6.37
N CYS A 36 -6.68 5.07 -7.02
CA CYS A 36 -7.27 6.22 -6.33
C CYS A 36 -8.58 5.83 -5.62
N GLU A 37 -9.47 5.13 -6.32
CA GLU A 37 -10.75 4.71 -5.76
C GLU A 37 -10.60 3.60 -4.70
N GLU A 38 -9.64 2.69 -4.87
CA GLU A 38 -9.32 1.71 -3.83
C GLU A 38 -8.78 2.39 -2.57
N ILE A 39 -7.92 3.40 -2.67
CA ILE A 39 -7.47 4.17 -1.50
C ILE A 39 -8.68 4.81 -0.80
N LYS A 40 -9.52 5.55 -1.53
CA LYS A 40 -10.70 6.23 -0.97
C LYS A 40 -11.71 5.28 -0.33
N ARG A 41 -11.88 4.08 -0.91
CA ARG A 41 -12.73 3.03 -0.36
C ARG A 41 -12.14 2.47 0.91
N ASN A 42 -10.87 2.08 0.87
CA ASN A 42 -10.23 1.33 1.96
C ASN A 42 -10.03 2.19 3.20
N VAL A 43 -9.74 3.50 3.08
CA VAL A 43 -9.67 4.41 4.25
C VAL A 43 -10.98 4.50 5.05
N ARG A 44 -12.11 4.09 4.46
CA ARG A 44 -13.44 4.05 5.12
C ARG A 44 -13.83 2.64 5.58
N SER A 45 -13.02 1.64 5.27
CA SER A 45 -13.32 0.23 5.52
C SER A 45 -13.32 -0.09 7.02
N GLN A 46 -14.00 -1.18 7.36
CA GLN A 46 -13.97 -1.72 8.72
C GLN A 46 -12.56 -2.18 9.11
N ASP A 47 -11.80 -2.75 8.16
CA ASP A 47 -10.42 -3.17 8.38
C ASP A 47 -9.51 -2.02 8.82
N VAL A 48 -9.63 -0.85 8.18
CA VAL A 48 -8.88 0.35 8.56
C VAL A 48 -9.26 0.86 9.95
N LYS A 49 -10.56 0.87 10.29
CA LYS A 49 -11.03 1.27 11.63
C LYS A 49 -10.47 0.35 12.72
N GLU A 50 -10.46 -0.96 12.45
CA GLU A 50 -9.90 -1.95 13.36
C GLU A 50 -8.39 -1.80 13.52
N LEU A 51 -7.64 -1.59 12.43
CA LEU A 51 -6.20 -1.33 12.50
C LEU A 51 -5.89 -0.09 13.33
N ILE A 52 -6.60 1.02 13.11
CA ILE A 52 -6.48 2.24 13.91
C ILE A 52 -6.79 1.96 15.39
N SER A 53 -7.85 1.20 15.68
CA SER A 53 -8.19 0.81 17.05
C SER A 53 -7.11 -0.03 17.71
N LEU A 54 -6.52 -0.99 16.99
CA LEU A 54 -5.43 -1.82 17.50
C LEU A 54 -4.16 -1.00 17.77
N LEU A 55 -3.88 0.01 16.94
CA LEU A 55 -2.68 0.85 17.07
C LEU A 55 -2.82 1.94 18.15
N ASN A 56 -4.02 2.48 18.35
CA ASN A 56 -4.23 3.66 19.21
C ASN A 56 -5.04 3.40 20.49
N HIS A 57 -5.87 2.35 20.53
CA HIS A 57 -6.87 2.17 21.59
C HIS A 57 -6.84 0.80 22.27
N TYR A 58 -5.84 -0.04 21.97
CA TYR A 58 -5.68 -1.34 22.62
C TYR A 58 -5.35 -1.17 24.12
N ASN A 59 -6.11 -1.81 25.02
CA ASN A 59 -6.02 -1.61 26.48
C ASN A 59 -6.35 -2.87 27.32
N LYS A 60 -5.96 -4.05 26.84
CA LYS A 60 -6.29 -5.34 27.47
C LYS A 60 -5.75 -5.48 28.90
N SER A 61 -4.46 -5.26 29.11
CA SER A 61 -3.75 -5.34 30.39
C SER A 61 -4.31 -4.32 31.38
N GLN A 62 -4.53 -3.09 30.93
CA GLN A 62 -5.18 -2.06 31.74
C GLN A 62 -6.61 -2.45 32.16
N ASN A 63 -7.41 -3.03 31.25
CA ASN A 63 -8.75 -3.50 31.60
C ASN A 63 -8.71 -4.65 32.60
N SER A 64 -7.78 -5.60 32.44
CA SER A 64 -7.57 -6.68 33.41
C SER A 64 -7.16 -6.14 34.78
N GLN A 65 -6.25 -5.16 34.84
CA GLN A 65 -5.85 -4.51 36.09
C GLN A 65 -7.02 -3.73 36.73
N LYS A 66 -7.81 -3.00 35.94
CA LYS A 66 -9.03 -2.31 36.44
C LYS A 66 -10.05 -3.30 36.99
N GLN A 67 -10.26 -4.43 36.33
CA GLN A 67 -11.15 -5.48 36.82
C GLN A 67 -10.62 -6.13 38.11
N ALA A 68 -9.31 -6.39 38.20
CA ALA A 68 -8.68 -6.91 39.41
C ALA A 68 -8.77 -5.91 40.57
N PHE A 69 -8.53 -4.62 40.31
CA PHE A 69 -8.65 -3.54 41.30
C PHE A 69 -10.07 -3.43 41.87
N LYS A 70 -11.09 -3.51 41.00
CA LYS A 70 -12.51 -3.51 41.42
C LYS A 70 -12.89 -4.68 42.34
N LYS A 71 -12.12 -5.77 42.34
CA LYS A 71 -12.35 -6.94 43.22
C LYS A 71 -11.68 -6.81 44.59
N LEU A 72 -10.86 -5.78 44.81
CA LEU A 72 -10.19 -5.54 46.10
C LEU A 72 -11.14 -4.92 47.13
N THR A 73 -10.88 -5.19 48.41
CA THR A 73 -11.54 -4.48 49.54
C THR A 73 -11.18 -2.99 49.53
N PRO A 74 -11.96 -2.11 50.20
CA PRO A 74 -11.66 -0.69 50.27
C PRO A 74 -10.23 -0.37 50.77
N PHE A 75 -9.75 -1.12 51.76
CA PHE A 75 -8.37 -1.01 52.24
C PHE A 75 -7.35 -1.44 51.18
N GLY A 76 -7.61 -2.56 50.48
CA GLY A 76 -6.74 -3.02 49.38
C GLY A 76 -6.66 -2.02 48.22
N GLN A 77 -7.77 -1.34 47.89
CA GLN A 77 -7.80 -0.29 46.88
C GLN A 77 -6.93 0.93 47.28
N ALA A 78 -7.02 1.35 48.55
CA ALA A 78 -6.20 2.45 49.08
C ALA A 78 -4.70 2.12 49.06
N ALA A 79 -4.33 0.90 49.49
CA ALA A 79 -2.94 0.45 49.51
C ALA A 79 -2.32 0.39 48.09
N VAL A 80 -3.05 -0.17 47.12
CA VAL A 80 -2.58 -0.24 45.73
C VAL A 80 -2.43 1.15 45.12
N SER A 81 -3.37 2.06 45.37
CA SER A 81 -3.34 3.42 44.80
C SER A 81 -2.11 4.23 45.23
N ALA A 82 -1.57 3.98 46.43
CA ALA A 82 -0.37 4.65 46.94
C ALA A 82 0.95 4.17 46.28
N LEU A 83 0.94 3.01 45.60
CA LEU A 83 2.16 2.34 45.10
C LEU A 83 2.24 2.22 43.57
N ASN A 84 1.18 2.54 42.83
CA ASN A 84 0.97 2.04 41.45
C ASN A 84 1.42 2.84 40.21
N PRO A 85 2.13 3.99 40.25
CA PRO A 85 2.45 4.73 39.00
C PRO A 85 3.22 3.89 37.96
N SER A 86 4.18 3.09 38.40
CA SER A 86 5.07 2.33 37.52
C SER A 86 4.40 1.13 36.85
N SER A 87 3.45 0.46 37.52
CA SER A 87 2.75 -0.71 36.96
C SER A 87 1.73 -0.31 35.89
N LEU A 88 1.14 0.88 36.03
CA LEU A 88 0.24 1.48 35.04
C LEU A 88 1.00 1.84 33.76
N LEU A 89 2.19 2.44 33.88
CA LEU A 89 3.03 2.74 32.71
C LEU A 89 3.48 1.46 32.00
N ALA A 90 3.87 0.42 32.76
CA ALA A 90 4.22 -0.88 32.20
C ALA A 90 3.03 -1.54 31.48
N SER A 91 1.80 -1.42 31.99
CA SER A 91 0.62 -1.98 31.34
C SER A 91 0.21 -1.21 30.08
N VAL A 92 0.33 0.12 30.07
CA VAL A 92 0.15 0.95 28.87
C VAL A 92 1.17 0.56 27.80
N ALA A 93 2.46 0.42 28.16
CA ALA A 93 3.51 0.01 27.23
C ALA A 93 3.24 -1.41 26.69
N SER A 94 2.89 -2.36 27.56
CA SER A 94 2.56 -3.73 27.16
C SER A 94 1.33 -3.79 26.24
N ASP A 95 0.31 -2.98 26.50
CA ASP A 95 -0.89 -2.90 25.67
C ASP A 95 -0.57 -2.31 24.30
N LYS A 96 0.27 -1.26 24.25
CA LYS A 96 0.73 -0.68 22.99
C LYS A 96 1.50 -1.71 22.15
N VAL A 97 2.38 -2.50 22.78
CA VAL A 97 3.12 -3.58 22.10
C VAL A 97 2.16 -4.63 21.56
N GLU A 98 1.25 -5.14 22.39
CA GLU A 98 0.31 -6.19 21.98
C GLU A 98 -0.65 -5.71 20.89
N GLY A 99 -1.21 -4.50 21.03
CA GLY A 99 -2.05 -3.88 20.01
C GLY A 99 -1.35 -3.80 18.66
N ARG A 100 -0.07 -3.42 18.65
CA ARG A 100 0.76 -3.35 17.44
C ARG A 100 1.04 -4.73 16.83
N ILE A 101 1.27 -5.77 17.65
CA ILE A 101 1.39 -7.17 17.18
C ILE A 101 0.11 -7.62 16.49
N GLN A 102 -1.05 -7.34 17.08
CA GLN A 102 -2.35 -7.70 16.49
C GLN A 102 -2.60 -6.92 15.20
N ALA A 103 -2.25 -5.63 15.18
CA ALA A 103 -2.34 -4.80 13.98
C ALA A 103 -1.49 -5.39 12.85
N TYR A 104 -0.27 -5.84 13.12
CA TYR A 104 0.56 -6.48 12.11
C TYR A 104 -0.01 -7.80 11.60
N LYS A 105 -0.58 -8.64 12.47
CA LYS A 105 -1.22 -9.90 12.02
C LYS A 105 -2.35 -9.61 11.06
N LYS A 106 -3.20 -8.65 11.41
CA LYS A 106 -4.30 -8.20 10.56
C LYS A 106 -3.78 -7.60 9.25
N TRP A 107 -2.78 -6.71 9.32
CA TRP A 107 -2.13 -6.11 8.15
C TRP A 107 -1.60 -7.18 7.19
N LYS A 108 -0.82 -8.17 7.66
CA LYS A 108 -0.34 -9.30 6.84
C LYS A 108 -1.51 -10.04 6.18
N GLY A 109 -2.61 -10.27 6.90
CA GLY A 109 -3.81 -10.92 6.36
C GLY A 109 -4.52 -10.15 5.23
N LEU A 110 -4.27 -8.84 5.11
CA LEU A 110 -4.89 -7.96 4.13
C LEU A 110 -4.01 -7.70 2.91
N VAL A 111 -2.69 -7.62 3.10
CA VAL A 111 -1.72 -7.19 2.07
C VAL A 111 -0.84 -8.31 1.52
N ALA A 112 -0.87 -9.51 2.10
CA ALA A 112 -0.09 -10.63 1.57
C ALA A 112 -0.52 -11.00 0.14
N ASN A 113 0.30 -11.80 -0.55
CA ASN A 113 0.01 -12.27 -1.90
C ASN A 113 -1.44 -12.81 -2.01
N GLU A 114 -2.14 -12.35 -3.05
CA GLU A 114 -3.54 -12.70 -3.37
C GLU A 114 -4.57 -12.28 -2.31
N LYS A 115 -4.21 -11.41 -1.36
CA LYS A 115 -5.16 -10.84 -0.39
C LYS A 115 -5.85 -9.60 -0.96
N ILE A 116 -6.86 -9.12 -0.24
CA ILE A 116 -7.79 -8.11 -0.76
C ILE A 116 -7.15 -6.75 -1.04
N TRP A 117 -6.00 -6.45 -0.44
CA TRP A 117 -5.20 -5.25 -0.71
C TRP A 117 -3.93 -5.54 -1.54
N ASP A 118 -3.77 -6.78 -2.02
CA ASP A 118 -2.83 -7.08 -3.10
C ASP A 118 -3.54 -6.87 -4.44
N HIS A 119 -3.36 -5.68 -4.99
CA HIS A 119 -4.06 -5.22 -6.17
C HIS A 119 -3.42 -5.71 -7.48
N LYS A 120 -2.24 -6.35 -7.41
CA LYS A 120 -1.43 -6.72 -8.59
C LYS A 120 -2.22 -7.50 -9.63
N ARG A 121 -2.97 -8.52 -9.22
CA ARG A 121 -3.83 -9.30 -10.13
C ARG A 121 -4.88 -8.43 -10.82
N LYS A 122 -5.57 -7.58 -10.05
CA LYS A 122 -6.65 -6.75 -10.59
C LYS A 122 -6.10 -5.71 -11.58
N ILE A 123 -4.93 -5.16 -11.30
CA ILE A 123 -4.24 -4.23 -12.20
C ILE A 123 -3.86 -4.93 -13.51
N LYS A 124 -3.30 -6.13 -13.45
CA LYS A 124 -3.01 -6.93 -14.66
C LYS A 124 -4.26 -7.20 -15.49
N GLU A 125 -5.41 -7.44 -14.85
CA GLU A 125 -6.69 -7.58 -15.56
C GLU A 125 -7.13 -6.27 -16.24
N ILE A 126 -6.96 -5.12 -15.58
CA ILE A 126 -7.29 -3.80 -16.15
C ILE A 126 -6.38 -3.49 -17.34
N GLN A 127 -5.08 -3.79 -17.20
CA GLN A 127 -4.09 -3.46 -18.22
C GLN A 127 -4.06 -4.47 -19.38
N GLY A 128 -4.51 -5.71 -19.16
CA GLY A 128 -4.36 -6.82 -20.11
C GLY A 128 -2.90 -7.23 -20.38
N CYS A 129 -1.94 -6.58 -19.73
CA CYS A 129 -0.49 -6.80 -19.84
C CYS A 129 0.24 -6.16 -18.65
N ASP A 130 1.57 -6.30 -18.61
CA ASP A 130 2.38 -5.82 -17.48
C ASP A 130 2.60 -4.30 -17.47
N TRP A 131 2.40 -3.62 -18.61
CA TRP A 131 2.70 -2.19 -18.77
C TRP A 131 1.46 -1.39 -19.15
N ALA A 132 1.34 -0.17 -18.62
CA ALA A 132 0.40 0.84 -19.10
C ALA A 132 1.14 2.09 -19.56
N CYS A 133 0.64 2.81 -20.55
CA CYS A 133 1.31 3.96 -21.15
C CYS A 133 0.56 5.26 -20.91
N ASP A 134 1.31 6.32 -20.68
CA ASP A 134 0.84 7.69 -20.81
C ASP A 134 1.39 8.29 -22.09
N SER A 135 0.56 8.36 -23.13
CA SER A 135 0.98 8.90 -24.44
C SER A 135 1.35 10.38 -24.39
N ALA A 136 0.91 11.13 -23.38
CA ALA A 136 1.27 12.56 -23.25
C ALA A 136 2.73 12.74 -22.81
N THR A 137 3.21 11.91 -21.88
CA THR A 137 4.60 11.93 -21.41
C THR A 137 5.49 10.91 -22.11
N GLN A 138 4.90 10.02 -22.91
CA GLN A 138 5.58 8.93 -23.60
C GLN A 138 6.28 7.96 -22.61
N LEU A 139 5.70 7.81 -21.42
CA LEU A 139 6.21 6.92 -20.37
C LEU A 139 5.30 5.69 -20.25
N LYS A 140 5.91 4.54 -19.96
CA LYS A 140 5.20 3.32 -19.57
C LYS A 140 5.49 2.97 -18.12
N PHE A 141 4.50 2.38 -17.45
CA PHE A 141 4.46 2.11 -16.01
C PHE A 141 4.15 0.64 -15.78
N MET A 142 4.97 -0.04 -15.00
CA MET A 142 4.76 -1.44 -14.63
C MET A 142 3.58 -1.60 -13.67
N TYR A 143 2.89 -2.74 -13.75
CA TYR A 143 1.68 -3.05 -12.97
C TYR A 143 1.90 -3.07 -11.44
N ASP A 144 3.12 -3.31 -10.97
CA ASP A 144 3.46 -3.48 -9.55
C ASP A 144 3.48 -2.16 -8.76
N ILE A 145 3.86 -1.06 -9.42
CA ILE A 145 3.91 0.31 -8.86
C ILE A 145 2.62 0.64 -8.09
N TRP A 146 1.49 0.34 -8.69
CA TRP A 146 0.17 0.78 -8.27
C TRP A 146 -0.25 0.17 -6.93
N SER A 147 -0.02 -1.13 -6.75
CA SER A 147 -0.32 -1.82 -5.48
C SER A 147 0.61 -1.35 -4.37
N ASN A 148 1.86 -1.02 -4.68
CA ASN A 148 2.84 -0.48 -3.74
C ASN A 148 2.48 0.95 -3.27
N ILE A 149 1.96 1.79 -4.16
CA ILE A 149 1.43 3.12 -3.78
C ILE A 149 0.28 2.98 -2.78
N HIS A 150 -0.68 2.09 -3.05
CA HIS A 150 -1.79 1.82 -2.13
C HIS A 150 -1.30 1.32 -0.77
N TYR A 151 -0.39 0.34 -0.76
CA TYR A 151 0.25 -0.18 0.45
C TYR A 151 0.86 0.95 1.29
N GLY A 152 1.65 1.81 0.65
CA GLY A 152 2.29 2.95 1.30
C GLY A 152 1.28 3.92 1.90
N PHE A 153 0.27 4.32 1.12
CA PHE A 153 -0.73 5.28 1.57
C PHE A 153 -1.57 4.74 2.74
N ILE A 154 -2.18 3.56 2.57
CA ILE A 154 -3.07 2.98 3.58
C ILE A 154 -2.29 2.63 4.85
N GLY A 155 -1.04 2.15 4.72
CA GLY A 155 -0.18 1.84 5.86
C GLY A 155 0.09 3.07 6.73
N ARG A 156 0.39 4.21 6.10
CA ARG A 156 0.58 5.47 6.83
C ARG A 156 -0.74 5.98 7.41
N TYR A 157 -1.85 5.80 6.68
CA TYR A 157 -3.18 6.21 7.12
C TYR A 157 -3.62 5.49 8.41
N VAL A 158 -3.36 4.19 8.53
CA VAL A 158 -3.71 3.44 9.76
C VAL A 158 -2.79 3.74 10.94
N GLY A 159 -1.60 4.32 10.69
CA GLY A 159 -0.66 4.75 11.74
C GLY A 159 0.64 3.94 11.82
N PHE A 160 0.97 3.11 10.82
CA PHE A 160 2.31 2.55 10.70
C PHE A 160 3.31 3.63 10.29
N THR A 161 4.53 3.55 10.80
CA THR A 161 5.66 4.40 10.41
C THR A 161 6.19 3.99 9.04
N GLU A 162 6.87 4.90 8.35
CA GLU A 162 7.55 4.59 7.09
C GLU A 162 8.56 3.45 7.25
N PHE A 163 9.28 3.42 8.38
CA PHE A 163 10.20 2.33 8.73
C PHE A 163 9.50 0.98 8.83
N GLU A 164 8.33 0.92 9.47
CA GLU A 164 7.58 -0.34 9.61
C GLU A 164 7.05 -0.84 8.27
N LEU A 165 6.70 0.07 7.35
CA LEU A 165 6.17 -0.29 6.04
C LEU A 165 7.29 -0.69 5.06
N VAL A 166 8.46 -0.05 5.12
CA VAL A 166 9.61 -0.42 4.29
C VAL A 166 10.28 -1.70 4.79
N ASN A 167 10.44 -1.87 6.11
CA ASN A 167 11.15 -3.03 6.66
C ASN A 167 10.19 -4.19 7.04
N GLY A 168 8.90 -3.93 7.18
CA GLY A 168 7.89 -4.93 7.51
C GLY A 168 7.46 -5.82 6.33
N ALA A 169 7.80 -5.48 5.09
CA ALA A 169 7.61 -6.41 3.97
C ALA A 169 8.56 -7.61 4.05
N GLY A 170 9.76 -7.41 4.59
CA GLY A 170 10.71 -8.51 4.87
C GLY A 170 10.21 -9.48 5.94
N PHE A 171 9.42 -8.94 6.86
CA PHE A 171 8.73 -9.70 7.88
C PHE A 171 7.61 -10.60 7.34
N ALA A 172 7.00 -10.27 6.19
CA ALA A 172 5.99 -11.13 5.57
C ALA A 172 6.60 -12.47 5.10
N GLN A 173 7.80 -12.43 4.50
CA GLN A 173 8.57 -13.59 4.04
C GLN A 173 9.23 -14.36 5.19
N LEU A 174 9.81 -13.69 6.19
CA LEU A 174 10.46 -14.36 7.34
C LEU A 174 9.48 -15.13 8.24
N GLY A 175 8.20 -14.71 8.27
CA GLY A 175 7.14 -15.42 8.98
C GLY A 175 6.75 -16.76 8.34
N ASP A 176 7.18 -17.04 7.11
CA ASP A 176 6.98 -18.33 6.45
C ASP A 176 8.12 -19.32 6.83
N ASN A 177 9.22 -18.84 7.44
CA ASN A 177 10.40 -19.62 7.81
C ASN A 177 10.30 -20.31 9.20
N ASN A 178 9.11 -20.78 9.59
CA ASN A 178 8.86 -21.62 10.77
C ASN A 178 9.14 -21.00 12.17
N ARG A 179 9.33 -19.68 12.29
CA ARG A 179 9.41 -18.97 13.59
C ARG A 179 8.03 -18.49 14.03
N SER A 180 7.68 -18.63 15.32
CA SER A 180 6.44 -18.05 15.85
C SER A 180 6.45 -16.53 15.75
N TYR A 181 5.61 -16.01 14.85
CA TYR A 181 5.39 -14.59 14.58
C TYR A 181 5.26 -13.74 15.85
N GLY A 182 4.54 -14.25 16.85
CA GLY A 182 4.30 -13.54 18.12
C GLY A 182 5.55 -13.34 18.97
N THR A 183 6.46 -14.32 18.97
CA THR A 183 7.70 -14.27 19.76
C THR A 183 8.70 -13.28 19.16
N TRP A 184 8.86 -13.31 17.83
CA TRP A 184 9.71 -12.34 17.13
C TRP A 184 9.16 -10.91 17.25
N ALA A 185 7.85 -10.72 17.04
CA ALA A 185 7.26 -9.37 17.07
C ALA A 185 7.38 -8.74 18.46
N LYS A 186 7.25 -9.53 19.54
CA LYS A 186 7.53 -9.05 20.90
C LYS A 186 8.98 -8.60 21.07
N GLN A 187 9.96 -9.36 20.57
CA GLN A 187 11.38 -9.01 20.66
C GLN A 187 11.70 -7.76 19.82
N TYR A 188 11.27 -7.71 18.57
CA TYR A 188 11.46 -6.56 17.68
C TYR A 188 10.86 -5.28 18.28
N ILE A 189 9.60 -5.32 18.71
CA ILE A 189 8.90 -4.15 19.24
C ILE A 189 9.47 -3.75 20.61
N SER A 190 9.77 -4.70 21.50
CA SER A 190 10.32 -4.40 22.83
C SER A 190 11.71 -3.77 22.74
N ASN A 191 12.58 -4.28 21.87
CA ASN A 191 13.91 -3.68 21.63
C ASN A 191 13.79 -2.27 21.04
N ARG A 192 12.74 -1.99 20.26
CA ARG A 192 12.46 -0.69 19.64
C ARG A 192 11.89 0.36 20.61
N PHE A 193 11.20 -0.06 21.68
CA PHE A 193 10.73 0.85 22.72
C PHE A 193 11.82 1.28 23.73
N VAL A 194 12.93 0.55 23.79
CA VAL A 194 14.03 0.82 24.74
C VAL A 194 15.19 1.59 24.10
N ASN A 195 15.44 1.45 22.79
CA ASN A 195 16.53 2.15 22.11
C ASN A 195 16.04 2.92 20.86
N LEU A 196 15.94 4.24 21.02
CA LEU A 196 15.87 5.19 19.90
C LEU A 196 17.30 5.45 19.41
N GLY A 197 17.64 4.82 18.30
CA GLY A 197 18.96 4.91 17.69
C GLY A 197 19.55 3.52 17.59
N ASP A 198 19.28 2.85 16.47
CA ASP A 198 20.33 2.33 15.61
C ASP A 198 19.74 1.57 14.42
N ALA A 199 20.51 1.65 13.35
CA ALA A 199 20.25 1.14 12.02
C ALA A 199 20.14 -0.39 11.99
N ASP A 200 19.68 -0.86 10.84
CA ASP A 200 19.90 -2.20 10.28
C ASP A 200 18.81 -3.25 10.56
N ILE A 201 17.77 -3.27 9.71
CA ILE A 201 16.85 -4.43 9.56
C ILE A 201 16.46 -4.55 8.07
N LEU A 202 17.38 -5.13 7.30
CA LEU A 202 17.33 -5.47 5.88
C LEU A 202 16.31 -6.56 5.50
N GLY A 203 15.79 -6.44 4.27
CA GLY A 203 15.48 -7.55 3.36
C GLY A 203 14.00 -7.88 3.23
N GLY A 204 13.32 -7.31 2.23
CA GLY A 204 11.89 -7.54 1.99
C GLY A 204 11.26 -6.82 0.79
N PHE A 205 11.96 -5.81 0.30
CA PHE A 205 11.86 -5.31 -1.06
C PHE A 205 13.25 -5.47 -1.63
N ASP A 206 13.48 -6.56 -2.39
CA ASP A 206 14.79 -6.81 -2.99
C ASP A 206 15.12 -5.73 -4.06
N ASP A 207 14.09 -5.05 -4.57
CA ASP A 207 14.18 -4.04 -5.62
C ASP A 207 13.97 -2.61 -5.08
N ALA A 208 14.86 -1.70 -5.46
CA ALA A 208 14.82 -0.30 -5.06
C ALA A 208 13.54 0.39 -5.55
N GLU A 209 12.99 -0.10 -6.66
CA GLU A 209 11.81 0.36 -7.38
C GLU A 209 10.53 0.21 -6.55
N ASP A 210 10.31 -0.96 -5.96
CA ASP A 210 9.18 -1.24 -5.07
C ASP A 210 9.19 -0.29 -3.86
N THR A 211 10.37 -0.09 -3.27
CA THR A 211 10.55 0.81 -2.15
C THR A 211 10.20 2.26 -2.53
N GLN A 212 10.54 2.71 -3.74
CA GLN A 212 10.16 4.06 -4.18
C GLN A 212 8.67 4.18 -4.46
N ALA A 213 8.02 3.16 -5.04
CA ALA A 213 6.57 3.17 -5.26
C ALA A 213 5.80 3.26 -3.93
N ILE A 214 6.28 2.62 -2.86
CA ILE A 214 5.74 2.78 -1.51
C ILE A 214 5.94 4.21 -0.99
N LYS A 215 7.12 4.80 -1.22
CA LYS A 215 7.40 6.19 -0.84
C LYS A 215 6.56 7.21 -1.60
N VAL A 216 6.14 6.92 -2.83
CA VAL A 216 5.11 7.70 -3.53
C VAL A 216 3.81 7.67 -2.72
N GLY A 217 3.39 6.50 -2.24
CA GLY A 217 2.26 6.35 -1.32
C GLY A 217 2.40 7.17 -0.03
N PHE A 218 3.61 7.22 0.56
CA PHE A 218 3.87 8.07 1.74
C PHE A 218 3.73 9.55 1.42
N SER A 219 4.29 10.01 0.31
CA SER A 219 4.18 11.41 -0.12
C SER A 219 2.73 11.81 -0.34
N LEU A 220 1.96 10.97 -1.01
CA LEU A 220 0.52 11.18 -1.19
C LEU A 220 -0.23 11.22 0.14
N PHE A 221 0.11 10.34 1.10
CA PHE A 221 -0.48 10.39 2.44
C PHE A 221 -0.13 11.70 3.16
N ASN A 222 1.12 12.17 3.08
CA ASN A 222 1.51 13.43 3.72
C ASN A 222 0.74 14.63 3.15
N LYS A 223 0.35 14.58 1.87
CA LYS A 223 -0.41 15.63 1.19
C LYS A 223 -1.93 15.52 1.39
N PHE A 224 -2.48 14.31 1.37
CA PHE A 224 -3.92 14.06 1.26
C PHE A 224 -4.50 13.21 2.38
N GLY A 225 -3.69 12.66 3.27
CA GLY A 225 -4.09 11.73 4.33
C GLY A 225 -5.10 12.32 5.31
N ALA A 226 -5.10 13.64 5.53
CA ALA A 226 -6.09 14.31 6.36
C ALA A 226 -7.48 14.36 5.71
N VAL A 227 -7.54 14.40 4.37
CA VAL A 227 -8.79 14.47 3.60
C VAL A 227 -8.71 13.57 2.36
N PRO A 228 -8.66 12.23 2.50
CA PRO A 228 -8.39 11.34 1.36
C PRO A 228 -9.40 11.44 0.21
N SER A 229 -10.60 11.98 0.47
CA SER A 229 -11.62 12.21 -0.56
C SER A 229 -11.19 13.19 -1.65
N VAL A 230 -10.21 14.07 -1.40
CA VAL A 230 -9.69 15.00 -2.42
C VAL A 230 -8.59 14.40 -3.29
N LEU A 231 -8.10 13.19 -2.96
CA LEU A 231 -7.15 12.47 -3.80
C LEU A 231 -7.77 12.21 -5.19
N THR A 232 -6.98 12.34 -6.24
CA THR A 232 -7.41 12.06 -7.61
C THR A 232 -6.35 11.23 -8.30
N SER A 233 -6.70 10.55 -9.40
CA SER A 233 -5.71 9.86 -10.25
C SER A 233 -4.64 10.81 -10.76
N ARG A 234 -4.98 12.07 -11.07
CA ARG A 234 -4.01 13.11 -11.45
C ARG A 234 -2.99 13.37 -10.35
N HIS A 235 -3.41 13.48 -9.09
CA HIS A 235 -2.47 13.65 -7.98
C HIS A 235 -1.48 12.47 -7.88
N ILE A 236 -1.94 11.24 -8.14
CA ILE A 236 -1.07 10.05 -8.16
C ILE A 236 -0.06 10.13 -9.32
N MET A 237 -0.52 10.47 -10.52
CA MET A 237 0.34 10.61 -11.70
C MET A 237 1.37 11.73 -11.52
N ASP A 238 0.95 12.89 -11.00
CA ASP A 238 1.82 14.03 -10.74
C ASP A 238 2.95 13.66 -9.75
N GLU A 239 2.63 12.87 -8.73
CA GLU A 239 3.62 12.38 -7.77
C GLU A 239 4.60 11.39 -8.40
N LEU A 240 4.12 10.47 -9.24
CA LEU A 240 4.96 9.54 -9.99
C LEU A 240 5.92 10.28 -10.91
N TYR A 241 5.44 11.27 -11.68
CA TYR A 241 6.31 12.09 -12.52
C TYR A 241 7.33 12.89 -11.71
N LEU A 242 6.96 13.35 -10.50
CA LEU A 242 7.90 14.03 -9.61
C LEU A 242 9.01 13.09 -9.15
N PHE A 243 8.69 11.87 -8.74
CA PHE A 243 9.70 10.88 -8.34
C PHE A 243 10.59 10.49 -9.52
N TYR A 244 9.98 10.21 -10.68
CA TYR A 244 10.71 9.87 -11.90
C TYR A 244 11.69 10.98 -12.33
N ARG A 245 11.23 12.24 -12.39
CA ARG A 245 12.09 13.40 -12.75
C ARG A 245 13.22 13.65 -11.76
N ASN A 246 13.06 13.20 -10.51
CA ASN A 246 14.11 13.25 -9.49
C ASN A 246 15.02 12.02 -9.50
N ASN A 247 15.04 11.26 -10.60
CA ASN A 247 15.85 10.06 -10.80
C ASN A 247 15.67 9.01 -9.70
N LYS A 248 14.45 8.89 -9.16
CA LYS A 248 14.13 7.80 -8.24
C LYS A 248 13.93 6.53 -9.06
N PRO A 249 14.55 5.39 -8.68
CA PRO A 249 14.33 4.13 -9.36
C PRO A 249 12.86 3.75 -9.17
N LEU A 250 12.10 3.78 -10.24
CA LEU A 250 10.71 3.31 -10.34
C LEU A 250 10.65 2.47 -11.61
N HIS A 251 9.78 1.47 -11.68
CA HIS A 251 9.53 0.72 -12.92
C HIS A 251 8.75 1.55 -13.96
N ILE A 252 9.38 2.66 -14.37
CA ILE A 252 8.91 3.63 -15.35
C ILE A 252 9.97 3.74 -16.42
N GLU A 253 9.56 3.52 -17.66
CA GLU A 253 10.44 3.55 -18.83
C GLU A 253 9.88 4.48 -19.89
N LYS A 254 10.74 4.92 -20.82
CA LYS A 254 10.24 5.50 -22.07
C LYS A 254 9.49 4.43 -22.84
N CYS A 255 8.32 4.79 -23.36
CA CYS A 255 7.54 3.91 -24.20
C CYS A 255 8.15 3.88 -25.60
N GLU A 256 8.50 2.68 -26.06
CA GLU A 256 9.15 2.43 -27.34
C GLU A 256 8.27 2.71 -28.58
N TYR A 257 6.97 2.91 -28.39
CA TYR A 257 5.99 3.19 -29.45
C TYR A 257 5.75 4.68 -29.69
N HIS A 258 6.43 5.53 -28.93
CA HIS A 258 6.41 6.97 -29.09
C HIS A 258 7.82 7.43 -29.47
N GLN A 259 8.04 7.65 -30.78
CA GLN A 259 9.27 8.23 -31.35
C GLN A 259 9.06 9.72 -31.61
#